data_AF-A0A0C2ZRE3-F1
#
_entry.id   AF-A0A0C2ZRE3-F1
#
_cell.length_a   1.000
_cell.length_b   1.000
_cell.length_c   1.000
_cell.angle_alpha   90.00
_cell.angle_beta   90.00
_cell.angle_gamma   90.00
#
_symmetry.space_group_name_H-M   'P 1'
#
loop_
_entity.id
_entity.type
_entity.pdbx_description
1 polymer ?
#
loop_
_entity_poly.entity_id
_entity_poly.type
_entity_poly.pdbx_seq_one_letter_code
_entity_poly.pdbx_strand_id
1 'polypeptide(L)'
;MSRVLSVVVMGGIMGLFPWILLGIGIKLHYFDALGLGQFYNALFIRHMPWEWYAPLALFIGVLFVYPRRQHFVVFFYIALLAASMSTLWAPYGFAVGQALFETPHFTIKHKRFLYQGVLQYEDKNYYYLLDDEANRTIKFAKGEVIEAY
;
A
#
# COMPACT_ATOMS: atom_id res chain seq x y z
N MET A 1 27.41 -11.58 -17.29
CA MET A 1 26.63 -11.50 -16.03
C MET A 1 26.40 -12.93 -15.55
N SER A 2 26.63 -13.25 -14.27
CA SER A 2 26.34 -14.61 -13.76
C SER A 2 24.83 -14.84 -13.74
N ARG A 3 24.36 -16.08 -13.96
CA ARG A 3 22.92 -16.40 -13.95
C ARG A 3 22.26 -16.04 -12.62
N VAL A 4 22.98 -16.21 -11.52
CA VAL A 4 22.55 -15.79 -10.18
C VAL A 4 22.33 -14.29 -10.10
N LEU A 5 23.26 -13.48 -10.62
CA LEU A 5 23.11 -12.02 -10.65
C LEU A 5 21.91 -11.61 -11.53
N SER A 6 21.70 -12.28 -12.66
CA SER A 6 20.51 -12.05 -13.50
C SER A 6 19.20 -12.35 -12.77
N VAL A 7 19.14 -13.41 -11.96
CA VAL A 7 17.95 -13.73 -11.14
C VAL A 7 17.66 -12.61 -10.15
N VAL A 8 18.68 -12.15 -9.41
CA VAL A 8 18.51 -11.10 -8.40
C VAL A 8 18.04 -9.80 -9.06
N VAL A 9 18.71 -9.37 -10.13
CA VAL A 9 18.39 -8.10 -10.81
C VAL A 9 17.03 -8.15 -11.49
N MET A 10 16.75 -9.21 -12.26
CA MET A 10 15.48 -9.34 -12.98
C MET A 10 14.33 -9.50 -12.00
N GLY A 11 14.53 -10.31 -10.96
CA GLY A 11 13.56 -10.52 -9.89
C GLY A 11 13.23 -9.25 -9.13
N GLY A 12 14.25 -8.49 -8.72
CA GLY A 12 14.07 -7.21 -8.05
C GLY A 12 13.30 -6.22 -8.91
N ILE A 13 13.76 -5.97 -10.14
CA ILE A 13 13.12 -5.00 -11.04
C ILE A 13 11.69 -5.42 -11.37
N MET A 14 11.47 -6.65 -11.86
CA MET A 14 10.14 -7.14 -12.23
C MET A 14 9.21 -7.24 -11.03
N GLY A 15 9.74 -7.59 -9.86
CA GLY A 15 8.97 -7.59 -8.62
C GLY A 15 8.48 -6.19 -8.24
N LEU A 16 9.27 -5.13 -8.46
CA LEU A 16 8.90 -3.76 -8.06
C LEU A 16 7.76 -3.19 -8.90
N PHE A 17 7.69 -3.49 -10.20
CA PHE A 17 6.73 -2.87 -11.11
C PHE A 17 5.26 -2.99 -10.66
N PRO A 18 4.74 -4.19 -10.33
CA PRO A 18 3.38 -4.33 -9.78
C PRO A 18 3.14 -3.48 -8.53
N TRP A 19 4.08 -3.50 -7.59
CA TRP A 19 3.97 -2.73 -6.36
C TRP A 19 3.96 -1.22 -6.61
N ILE A 20 4.79 -0.75 -7.54
CA ILE A 20 4.85 0.67 -7.90
C ILE A 20 3.50 1.12 -8.46
N LEU A 21 2.94 0.35 -9.41
CA LEU A 21 1.65 0.64 -10.03
C LEU A 21 0.51 0.67 -9.01
N LEU A 22 0.45 -0.35 -8.15
CA LEU A 22 -0.53 -0.45 -7.06
C LEU A 22 -0.43 0.76 -6.14
N GLY A 23 0.79 1.10 -5.70
CA GLY A 23 1.01 2.25 -4.83
C GLY A 23 0.60 3.57 -5.50
N ILE A 24 0.86 3.75 -6.79
CA ILE A 24 0.50 5.00 -7.51
C ILE A 24 -1.02 5.14 -7.55
N GLY A 25 -1.74 4.06 -7.88
CA GLY A 25 -3.21 4.06 -7.92
C GLY A 25 -3.82 4.41 -6.57
N ILE A 26 -3.34 3.78 -5.50
CA ILE A 26 -3.77 4.09 -4.12
C ILE A 26 -3.44 5.53 -3.75
N LYS A 27 -2.21 6.00 -4.02
CA LYS A 27 -1.81 7.37 -3.69
C LYS A 27 -2.73 8.39 -4.36
N LEU A 28 -3.01 8.20 -5.64
CA LEU A 28 -3.82 9.12 -6.44
C LEU A 28 -5.30 9.10 -6.04
N HIS A 29 -5.86 7.92 -5.80
CA HIS A 29 -7.31 7.76 -5.66
C HIS A 29 -7.79 7.58 -4.23
N TYR A 30 -6.91 7.22 -3.29
CA TYR A 30 -7.24 7.14 -1.87
C TYR A 30 -6.64 8.32 -1.09
N PHE A 31 -5.31 8.45 -1.07
CA PHE A 31 -4.65 9.47 -0.26
C PHE A 31 -4.94 10.90 -0.73
N ASP A 32 -4.72 11.18 -2.03
CA ASP A 32 -4.97 12.53 -2.56
C ASP A 32 -6.46 12.87 -2.52
N ALA A 33 -7.34 11.89 -2.81
CA ALA A 33 -8.79 12.08 -2.77
C ALA A 33 -9.31 12.44 -1.36
N LEU A 34 -8.71 11.85 -0.31
CA LEU A 34 -9.01 12.16 1.08
C LEU A 34 -8.20 13.35 1.64
N GLY A 35 -7.33 13.97 0.83
CA GLY A 35 -6.46 15.06 1.29
C GLY A 35 -5.41 14.63 2.32
N LEU A 36 -5.11 13.33 2.40
CA LEU A 36 -4.10 12.75 3.28
C LEU A 36 -2.72 13.02 2.66
N GLY A 37 -2.12 14.17 3.00
CA GLY A 37 -0.86 14.68 2.43
C GLY A 37 0.38 13.81 2.71
N GLN A 38 0.41 12.61 2.16
CA GLN A 38 1.48 11.61 2.30
C GLN A 38 2.32 11.56 1.03
N PHE A 39 3.64 11.51 1.21
CA PHE A 39 4.56 11.35 0.09
C PHE A 39 4.54 9.89 -0.39
N TYR A 40 4.42 9.71 -1.70
CA TYR A 40 4.41 8.39 -2.34
C TYR A 40 5.57 7.50 -1.88
N ASN A 41 6.80 8.03 -1.85
CA ASN A 41 7.98 7.24 -1.46
C ASN A 41 7.91 6.76 -0.01
N ALA A 42 7.41 7.60 0.89
CA ALA A 42 7.25 7.25 2.30
C ALA A 42 6.14 6.19 2.48
N LEU A 43 5.04 6.33 1.74
CA LEU A 43 3.96 5.34 1.68
C LEU A 43 4.49 3.99 1.18
N PHE A 44 5.18 4.01 0.04
CA PHE A 44 5.67 2.82 -0.64
C PHE A 44 6.65 2.04 0.23
N ILE A 45 7.71 2.69 0.74
CA ILE A 45 8.76 2.00 1.50
C ILE A 45 8.21 1.42 2.82
N ARG A 46 7.28 2.12 3.45
CA ARG A 46 6.75 1.74 4.77
C ARG A 46 5.74 0.60 4.70
N HIS A 47 4.91 0.58 3.67
CA HIS A 47 3.84 -0.42 3.53
C HIS A 47 4.22 -1.58 2.61
N MET A 48 5.43 -1.56 2.05
CA MET A 48 5.95 -2.67 1.28
C MET A 48 6.36 -3.80 2.23
N PRO A 49 5.77 -5.01 2.11
CA PRO A 49 6.11 -6.14 2.95
C PRO A 49 7.43 -6.75 2.50
N TRP A 50 8.55 -6.15 2.92
CA TRP A 50 9.91 -6.52 2.45
C TRP A 50 10.25 -8.00 2.68
N GLU A 51 9.75 -8.58 3.77
CA GLU A 51 9.93 -9.98 4.14
C GLU A 51 9.31 -10.93 3.12
N TRP A 52 8.16 -10.56 2.55
CA TRP A 52 7.46 -11.34 1.53
C TRP A 52 7.93 -10.98 0.12
N TYR A 53 8.28 -9.71 -0.08
CA TYR A 53 8.73 -9.21 -1.36
C TYR A 53 10.05 -9.84 -1.80
N ALA A 54 11.05 -9.90 -0.92
CA ALA A 54 12.38 -10.43 -1.28
C ALA A 54 12.34 -11.88 -1.83
N PRO A 55 11.69 -12.87 -1.17
CA PRO A 55 11.59 -14.22 -1.71
C PRO A 55 10.73 -14.28 -2.98
N LEU A 56 9.66 -13.48 -3.08
CA LEU A 56 8.84 -13.40 -4.29
C LEU A 56 9.63 -12.84 -5.48
N ALA A 57 10.40 -11.78 -5.26
CA ALA A 57 11.26 -11.18 -6.27
C ALA A 57 12.28 -12.20 -6.78
N LEU A 58 12.96 -12.93 -5.89
CA LEU A 58 13.89 -13.99 -6.29
C LEU A 58 13.18 -15.10 -7.09
N PHE A 59 11.99 -15.53 -6.66
CA PHE A 59 11.20 -16.52 -7.38
C PHE A 59 10.84 -16.06 -8.80
N ILE A 60 10.37 -14.81 -8.96
CA ILE A 60 10.12 -14.19 -10.26
C ILE A 60 11.40 -14.19 -11.10
N GLY A 61 12.54 -13.80 -10.50
CA GLY A 61 13.83 -13.80 -11.17
C GLY A 61 14.23 -15.16 -11.71
N VAL A 62 14.05 -16.23 -10.92
CA VAL A 62 14.31 -17.62 -11.34
C VAL A 62 13.40 -17.99 -12.51
N LEU A 63 12.12 -17.68 -12.42
CA LEU A 63 11.14 -17.99 -13.46
C LEU A 63 11.43 -17.29 -14.79
N PHE A 64 11.96 -16.08 -14.77
CA PHE A 64 12.36 -15.34 -15.97
C PHE A 64 13.70 -15.83 -16.56
N VAL A 65 14.67 -16.23 -15.74
CA VAL A 65 16.00 -16.67 -16.20
C VAL A 65 16.00 -18.13 -16.67
N TYR A 66 15.12 -18.99 -16.14
CA TYR A 66 15.06 -20.42 -16.47
C TYR A 66 13.76 -20.76 -17.22
N PRO A 67 13.77 -20.72 -18.57
CA PRO A 67 12.57 -20.59 -19.40
C PRO A 67 11.74 -21.88 -19.57
N ARG A 68 11.97 -22.94 -18.80
CA ARG A 68 11.35 -24.26 -19.02
C ARG A 68 9.81 -24.22 -18.99
N ARG A 69 9.20 -23.16 -18.44
CA ARG A 69 7.76 -22.84 -18.47
C ARG A 69 7.46 -21.34 -18.71
N GLN A 70 8.26 -20.68 -19.55
CA GLN A 70 8.24 -19.22 -19.72
C GLN A 70 6.85 -18.63 -20.05
N HIS A 71 6.03 -19.31 -20.86
CA HIS A 71 4.70 -18.81 -21.22
C HIS A 71 3.75 -18.65 -20.03
N PHE A 72 3.74 -19.63 -19.12
CA PHE A 72 2.89 -19.58 -17.92
C PHE A 72 3.32 -18.45 -16.98
N VAL A 73 4.63 -18.30 -16.80
CA VAL A 73 5.23 -17.23 -15.98
C VAL A 73 4.87 -15.87 -16.53
N VAL A 74 5.06 -15.67 -17.83
CA VAL A 74 4.75 -14.39 -18.50
C VAL A 74 3.26 -14.09 -18.40
N PHE A 75 2.39 -15.08 -18.64
CA PHE A 75 0.95 -14.91 -18.49
C PHE A 75 0.57 -14.46 -17.07
N PHE A 76 1.06 -15.15 -16.04
CA PHE A 76 0.79 -14.79 -14.65
C PHE A 76 1.32 -13.40 -14.30
N TYR A 77 2.52 -13.06 -14.78
CA TYR A 77 3.11 -11.73 -14.56
C TYR A 77 2.31 -10.61 -15.25
N ILE A 78 1.83 -10.83 -16.48
CA ILE A 78 0.96 -9.89 -17.18
C ILE A 78 -0.36 -9.73 -16.43
N ALA A 79 -0.96 -10.83 -15.95
CA ALA A 79 -2.18 -10.77 -15.15
C ALA A 79 -1.96 -9.97 -13.85
N LEU A 80 -0.82 -10.16 -13.17
CA LEU A 80 -0.44 -9.40 -11.98
C LEU A 80 -0.27 -7.91 -12.28
N LEU A 81 0.37 -7.57 -13.40
CA LEU A 81 0.50 -6.18 -13.85
C LEU A 81 -0.86 -5.56 -14.16
N ALA A 82 -1.73 -6.26 -14.89
CA ALA A 82 -3.08 -5.80 -15.20
C ALA A 82 -3.91 -5.59 -13.93
N ALA A 83 -3.83 -6.51 -12.97
CA ALA A 83 -4.48 -6.36 -11.66
C ALA A 83 -3.93 -5.14 -10.91
N SER A 84 -2.62 -4.93 -10.91
CA SER A 84 -2.00 -3.76 -10.26
C SER A 84 -2.39 -2.45 -10.95
N MET A 85 -2.42 -2.42 -12.28
CA MET A 85 -2.87 -1.27 -13.08
C MET A 85 -4.35 -0.94 -12.87
N SER A 86 -5.19 -1.91 -12.48
CA SER A 86 -6.61 -1.65 -12.22
C SER A 86 -6.80 -0.59 -11.12
N THR A 87 -5.87 -0.49 -10.17
CA THR A 87 -5.87 0.54 -9.12
C THR A 87 -5.71 1.96 -9.66
N LEU A 88 -5.23 2.13 -10.89
CA LEU A 88 -5.18 3.44 -11.55
C LEU A 88 -6.57 3.94 -11.96
N TRP A 89 -7.59 3.09 -11.94
CA TRP A 89 -8.96 3.51 -12.08
C TRP A 89 -9.55 3.85 -10.70
N ALA A 90 -10.14 5.04 -10.58
CA ALA A 90 -10.59 5.62 -9.32
C ALA A 90 -11.35 4.67 -8.37
N PRO A 91 -12.41 3.94 -8.79
CA PRO A 91 -13.16 3.10 -7.87
C PRO A 91 -12.31 1.97 -7.28
N TYR A 92 -11.41 1.37 -8.07
CA TYR A 92 -10.55 0.30 -7.59
C TYR A 92 -9.41 0.83 -6.73
N GLY A 93 -8.78 1.93 -7.13
CA GLY A 93 -7.72 2.56 -6.34
C GLY A 93 -8.21 2.98 -4.95
N PHE A 94 -9.40 3.58 -4.88
CA PHE A 94 -10.04 3.95 -3.61
C PHE A 94 -10.39 2.71 -2.79
N ALA A 95 -11.08 1.72 -3.36
CA ALA A 95 -11.48 0.52 -2.63
C ALA A 95 -10.30 -0.29 -2.08
N VAL A 96 -9.21 -0.41 -2.86
CA VAL A 96 -7.99 -1.08 -2.39
C VAL A 96 -7.34 -0.27 -1.25
N GLY A 97 -7.32 1.06 -1.35
CA GLY A 97 -6.87 1.93 -0.26
C GLY A 97 -7.68 1.73 1.01
N GLN A 98 -9.01 1.72 0.91
CA GLN A 98 -9.89 1.45 2.06
C GLN A 98 -9.57 0.10 2.70
N ALA A 99 -9.48 -0.96 1.90
CA ALA A 99 -9.20 -2.30 2.40
C ALA A 99 -7.83 -2.43 3.09
N LEU A 100 -6.84 -1.63 2.71
CA LEU A 100 -5.48 -1.71 3.25
C LEU A 100 -5.25 -0.81 4.46
N PHE A 101 -5.93 0.33 4.55
CA PHE A 101 -5.63 1.35 5.56
C PHE A 101 -6.78 1.63 6.51
N GLU A 102 -8.03 1.40 6.12
CA GLU A 102 -9.16 1.76 6.98
C GLU A 102 -9.36 0.76 8.11
N THR A 103 -9.52 1.30 9.31
CA THR A 103 -9.97 0.54 10.47
C THR A 103 -11.31 1.12 10.93
N PRO A 104 -12.42 0.39 10.74
CA PRO A 104 -13.73 0.85 11.17
C PRO A 104 -13.86 0.81 12.70
N HIS A 105 -14.76 1.62 13.25
CA HIS A 105 -15.06 1.69 14.69
C HIS A 105 -13.84 2.02 15.56
N PHE A 106 -12.98 2.89 15.07
CA PHE A 106 -11.80 3.33 15.81
C PHE A 106 -12.14 4.49 16.73
N THR A 107 -11.63 4.43 17.96
CA THR A 107 -11.86 5.44 18.99
C THR A 107 -10.54 6.10 19.38
N ILE A 108 -10.52 7.43 19.39
CA ILE A 108 -9.38 8.23 19.86
C ILE A 108 -9.80 9.07 21.05
N LYS A 109 -9.08 8.93 22.16
CA LYS A 109 -9.21 9.79 23.33
C LYS A 109 -8.14 10.87 23.29
N HIS A 110 -8.56 12.11 23.12
CA HIS A 110 -7.68 13.28 23.10
C HIS A 110 -8.11 14.28 24.18
N LYS A 111 -7.22 14.51 25.15
CA LYS A 111 -7.48 15.36 26.33
C LYS A 111 -8.73 14.90 27.10
N ARG A 112 -9.84 15.63 27.00
CA ARG A 112 -11.13 15.32 27.68
C ARG A 112 -12.22 14.86 26.71
N PHE A 113 -11.91 14.78 25.42
CA PHE A 113 -12.86 14.44 24.38
C PHE A 113 -12.56 13.05 23.83
N LEU A 114 -13.61 12.39 23.38
CA LEU A 114 -13.56 11.07 22.78
C LEU A 114 -14.14 11.22 21.38
N TYR A 115 -13.38 10.77 20.39
CA TYR A 115 -13.73 10.83 18.97
C TYR A 115 -13.91 9.41 18.47
N GLN A 116 -14.98 9.18 17.72
CA GLN A 116 -15.31 7.87 17.14
C GLN A 116 -15.50 7.99 15.64
N GLY A 117 -15.06 6.97 14.92
CA GLY A 117 -15.40 6.80 13.52
C GLY A 117 -14.45 5.86 12.81
N VAL A 118 -14.05 6.22 11.59
CA VAL A 118 -13.20 5.38 10.75
C VAL A 118 -11.78 5.92 10.74
N LEU A 119 -10.82 5.13 11.22
CA LEU A 119 -9.41 5.47 11.04
C LEU A 119 -9.05 5.29 9.58
N GLN A 120 -8.86 6.39 8.86
CA GLN A 120 -8.52 6.39 7.44
C GLN A 120 -7.05 6.03 7.20
N TYR A 121 -6.17 6.50 8.09
CA TYR A 121 -4.75 6.21 7.97
C TYR A 121 -4.00 6.41 9.28
N GLU A 122 -3.06 5.52 9.56
CA GLU A 122 -2.12 5.63 10.66
C GLU A 122 -0.71 5.92 10.14
N ASP A 123 -0.24 7.15 10.38
CA ASP A 123 1.14 7.54 10.12
C ASP A 123 2.03 7.28 11.35
N LYS A 124 3.34 7.57 11.27
CA LYS A 124 4.28 7.41 12.38
C LYS A 124 3.96 8.42 13.48
N ASN A 125 3.53 9.61 13.07
CA ASN A 125 3.33 10.75 13.96
C ASN A 125 1.85 11.13 14.13
N TYR A 126 0.96 10.63 13.27
CA TYR A 126 -0.43 11.08 13.22
C TYR A 126 -1.42 9.93 13.04
N TYR A 127 -2.63 10.11 13.60
CA TYR A 127 -3.84 9.38 13.21
C TYR A 127 -4.73 10.30 12.38
N TYR A 128 -5.31 9.77 11.31
CA TYR A 128 -6.29 10.46 10.48
C TYR A 128 -7.64 9.76 10.66
N LEU A 129 -8.53 10.38 11.44
CA LEU A 129 -9.83 9.81 11.81
C LEU A 129 -10.94 10.56 11.08
N LEU A 130 -11.78 9.86 10.32
CA LEU A 130 -13.07 10.38 9.89
C LEU A 130 -14.03 10.30 11.07
N ASP A 131 -14.38 11.45 11.63
CA ASP A 131 -15.27 11.53 12.78
C ASP A 131 -16.73 11.38 12.35
N ASP A 132 -17.47 10.49 13.02
CA ASP A 132 -18.86 10.15 12.67
C ASP A 132 -19.82 11.33 12.92
N GLU A 133 -19.57 12.16 13.93
CA GLU A 133 -20.45 13.29 14.28
C GLU A 133 -20.19 14.52 13.39
N ALA A 134 -18.91 14.85 13.20
CA ALA A 134 -18.50 16.04 12.46
C ALA A 134 -18.41 15.80 10.95
N ASN A 135 -18.50 14.54 10.50
CA ASN A 135 -18.38 14.10 9.11
C ASN A 135 -17.17 14.72 8.38
N ARG A 136 -16.03 14.74 9.07
CA ARG A 136 -14.79 15.32 8.57
C ARG A 136 -13.58 14.57 9.12
N THR A 137 -12.51 14.55 8.33
CA THR A 137 -11.24 13.97 8.75
C THR A 137 -10.53 14.90 9.73
N ILE A 138 -10.22 14.37 10.91
CA ILE A 138 -9.46 15.04 11.98
C ILE A 138 -8.09 14.38 12.08
N LYS A 139 -7.04 15.21 12.11
CA LYS A 139 -5.66 14.78 12.26
C LYS A 139 -5.21 14.92 13.71
N PHE A 140 -4.90 13.81 14.36
CA PHE A 140 -4.39 13.77 15.74
C PHE A 140 -2.90 13.49 15.77
N ALA A 141 -2.12 14.28 16.50
CA ALA A 141 -0.73 13.96 16.78
C ALA A 141 -0.65 12.84 17.82
N LYS A 142 0.09 11.75 17.55
CA LYS A 142 0.17 10.59 18.45
C LYS A 142 0.64 10.94 19.86
N GLY A 143 1.54 11.91 19.99
CA GLY A 143 2.03 12.36 21.29
C GLY A 143 0.99 13.06 22.16
N GLU A 144 -0.16 13.43 21.60
CA GLU A 144 -1.26 14.08 22.32
C GLU A 144 -2.45 13.13 22.57
N VAL A 145 -2.41 11.94 21.97
CA VAL A 145 -3.45 10.92 22.15
C VAL A 145 -3.19 10.16 23.44
N ILE A 146 -4.21 10.06 24.28
CA ILE A 146 -4.14 9.36 25.57
C ILE A 146 -4.31 7.87 25.33
N GLU A 147 -5.34 7.49 24.58
CA GLU A 147 -5.71 6.11 24.26
C GLU A 147 -6.26 6.06 22.82
N ALA A 148 -5.94 4.98 22.10
CA ALA A 148 -6.45 4.69 20.76
C ALA A 148 -6.72 3.19 20.66
N TYR A 149 -7.94 2.81 20.29
CA TYR A 149 -8.39 1.41 20.19
C TYR A 149 -9.53 1.24 19.19
#